data_AF-A0A933KWY3-F1
#
_entry.id   AF-A0A933KWY3-F1
#
_cell.length_a   1.000
_cell.length_b   1.000
_cell.length_c   1.000
_cell.angle_alpha   90.00
_cell.angle_beta   90.00
_cell.angle_gamma   90.00
#
_symmetry.space_group_name_H-M   'P 1'
#
loop_
_entity.id
_entity.type
_entity.pdbx_description
1 polymer ?
#
loop_
_entity_poly.entity_id
_entity_poly.type
_entity_poly.pdbx_seq_one_letter_code
_entity_poly.pdbx_strand_id
1 'polypeptide(L)'
;MRILNHVLVLVASVAVAGITADTRAQSQRARQGPQTPAPVRGPIVQPSPTFPVKQVGYIKASRQGERAQFGDAVALSGDGNTMVVGARAESSAATGVNGNQADTSAFNAGA
;
A
#
# COMPACT_ATOMS: atom_id res chain seq x y z
N MET A 1 11.98 -46.03 11.41
CA MET A 1 10.58 -45.57 11.42
C MET A 1 10.59 -44.07 11.14
N ARG A 2 10.25 -43.67 9.91
CA ARG A 2 10.22 -42.27 9.46
C ARG A 2 8.80 -41.76 9.64
N ILE A 3 8.62 -40.68 10.38
CA ILE A 3 7.39 -39.88 10.30
C ILE A 3 7.83 -38.51 9.77
N LEU A 4 7.71 -38.38 8.44
CA LEU A 4 7.76 -37.11 7.71
C LEU A 4 6.50 -36.33 8.08
N ASN A 5 6.63 -35.22 8.80
CA ASN A 5 5.61 -34.18 8.82
C ASN A 5 6.08 -33.04 7.91
N HIS A 6 5.74 -33.14 6.63
CA HIS A 6 5.77 -32.03 5.70
C HIS A 6 4.41 -31.32 5.74
N VAL A 7 4.36 -30.06 6.17
CA VAL A 7 3.29 -29.14 5.75
C VAL A 7 3.90 -27.78 5.42
N LEU A 8 4.37 -27.73 4.18
CA LEU A 8 4.30 -26.64 3.21
C LEU A 8 4.17 -25.20 3.76
N VAL A 9 5.29 -24.48 3.77
CA VAL A 9 5.31 -23.01 3.72
C VAL A 9 4.87 -22.60 2.31
N LEU A 10 3.65 -22.06 2.15
CA LEU A 10 3.23 -21.49 0.88
C LEU A 10 3.61 -20.00 0.85
N VAL A 11 4.84 -19.69 0.45
CA VAL A 11 5.20 -18.32 0.03
C VAL A 11 4.64 -18.13 -1.37
N ALA A 12 3.47 -17.50 -1.50
CA ALA A 12 2.98 -17.05 -2.78
C ALA A 12 3.68 -15.74 -3.15
N SER A 13 4.78 -15.84 -3.89
CA SER A 13 5.45 -14.69 -4.50
C SER A 13 4.58 -14.13 -5.63
N VAL A 14 3.92 -13.00 -5.42
CA VAL A 14 3.35 -12.21 -6.53
C VAL A 14 4.47 -11.32 -7.05
N ALA A 15 4.90 -11.56 -8.29
CA ALA A 15 5.85 -10.69 -8.97
C ALA A 15 5.17 -9.36 -9.32
N VAL A 16 5.54 -8.27 -8.64
CA VAL A 16 5.26 -6.91 -9.12
C VAL A 16 6.38 -6.51 -10.08
N ALA A 17 6.19 -6.82 -11.36
CA ALA A 17 6.99 -6.20 -12.43
C ALA A 17 6.41 -4.81 -12.71
N GLY A 18 7.06 -3.74 -12.25
CA GLY A 18 6.60 -2.41 -12.67
C GLY A 18 7.27 -1.15 -12.14
N ILE A 19 8.10 -1.18 -11.09
CA ILE A 19 8.55 0.09 -10.47
C ILE A 19 9.98 0.53 -10.87
N THR A 20 10.78 -0.33 -11.51
CA THR A 20 12.23 -0.02 -11.71
C THR A 20 12.60 0.64 -13.06
N ALA A 21 11.65 0.93 -13.96
CA ALA A 21 12.00 1.42 -15.31
C ALA A 21 12.14 2.95 -15.46
N ASP A 22 11.62 3.77 -14.54
CA ASP A 22 11.43 5.21 -14.79
C ASP A 22 12.42 6.15 -14.06
N THR A 23 13.66 5.71 -13.83
CA THR A 23 14.74 6.61 -13.36
C THR A 23 15.84 6.77 -14.42
N ARG A 24 15.99 5.79 -15.34
CA ARG A 24 17.02 5.84 -16.38
C ARG A 24 16.63 6.72 -17.58
N ALA A 25 15.33 6.87 -17.86
CA ALA A 25 14.85 7.68 -18.98
C ALA A 25 15.03 9.21 -18.72
N GLN A 26 14.82 9.65 -17.48
CA GLN A 26 14.98 11.07 -17.12
C GLN A 26 16.46 11.50 -17.07
N SER A 27 17.35 10.58 -16.70
CA SER A 27 18.79 10.83 -16.59
C SER A 27 19.49 11.07 -17.94
N GLN A 28 18.96 10.52 -19.05
CA GLN A 28 19.55 10.69 -20.38
C GLN A 28 19.08 11.96 -21.11
N ARG A 29 17.96 12.56 -20.69
CA ARG A 29 17.39 13.75 -21.33
C ARG A 29 18.11 15.04 -20.96
N ALA A 30 18.82 15.06 -19.83
CA ALA A 30 19.63 16.20 -19.37
C ALA A 30 21.00 16.33 -20.07
N ARG A 31 21.35 15.43 -21.01
CA ARG A 31 22.64 15.45 -21.74
C ARG A 31 22.58 16.03 -23.16
N GLN A 32 21.40 16.40 -23.65
CA GLN A 32 21.28 17.03 -24.97
C GLN A 32 21.45 18.54 -24.82
N GLY A 33 22.50 19.10 -25.45
CA GLY A 33 22.75 20.55 -25.51
C GLY A 33 21.65 21.32 -26.26
N PRO A 34 21.81 22.64 -26.46
CA PRO A 34 20.72 23.52 -26.90
C PRO A 34 20.15 23.06 -28.24
N GLN A 35 18.92 22.53 -28.23
CA GLN A 35 18.17 22.30 -29.45
C GLN A 35 17.76 23.67 -29.99
N THR A 36 18.22 24.02 -31.20
CA THR A 36 17.76 25.24 -31.89
C THR A 36 16.24 25.16 -32.07
N PRO A 37 15.43 26.09 -31.51
CA PRO A 37 13.99 25.94 -31.53
C PRO A 37 13.44 26.12 -32.96
N ALA A 38 12.66 25.15 -33.43
CA ALA A 38 11.76 25.34 -34.57
C ALA A 38 10.68 26.41 -34.23
N PRO A 39 10.03 27.05 -35.22
CA PRO A 39 9.17 28.20 -34.99
C PRO A 39 7.94 27.82 -34.14
N VAL A 40 7.77 28.50 -33.00
CA VAL A 40 6.64 28.35 -32.07
C VAL A 40 5.35 28.88 -32.70
N ARG A 41 4.41 27.98 -33.01
CA ARG A 41 3.01 28.31 -33.29
C ARG A 41 2.12 27.83 -32.15
N GLY A 42 1.52 28.79 -31.44
CA GLY A 42 0.38 28.62 -30.54
C GLY A 42 0.69 28.58 -29.04
N PRO A 43 -0.26 28.99 -28.18
CA PRO A 43 -0.12 28.89 -26.73
C PRO A 43 -0.02 27.41 -26.31
N ILE A 44 1.08 27.05 -25.65
CA ILE A 44 1.28 25.72 -25.08
C ILE A 44 0.41 25.61 -23.82
N VAL A 45 -0.84 25.18 -23.98
CA VAL A 45 -1.62 24.65 -22.86
C VAL A 45 -1.22 23.19 -22.71
N GLN A 46 -0.18 22.92 -21.91
CA GLN A 46 0.12 21.53 -21.53
C GLN A 46 -0.98 21.06 -20.57
N PRO A 47 -1.78 20.03 -20.92
CA PRO A 47 -2.68 19.44 -19.95
C PRO A 47 -1.84 18.83 -18.83
N SER A 48 -2.16 19.18 -17.57
CA SER A 48 -1.56 18.53 -16.41
C SER A 48 -1.82 17.02 -16.52
N PRO A 49 -0.81 16.16 -16.39
CA PRO A 49 -1.02 14.72 -16.42
C PRO A 49 -1.96 14.32 -15.28
N THR A 50 -3.15 13.82 -15.63
CA THR A 50 -4.03 13.12 -14.70
C THR A 50 -3.55 11.69 -14.59
N PHE A 51 -3.13 11.29 -13.40
CA PHE A 51 -2.85 9.89 -13.10
C PHE A 51 -4.18 9.23 -12.72
N PRO A 52 -4.77 8.36 -13.55
CA PRO A 52 -6.04 7.71 -13.24
C PRO A 52 -5.85 6.82 -12.01
N VAL A 53 -6.66 7.04 -10.97
CA VAL A 53 -6.69 6.15 -9.80
C VAL A 53 -7.44 4.88 -10.16
N LYS A 54 -6.79 3.72 -9.95
CA LYS A 54 -7.42 2.40 -10.10
C LYS A 54 -7.52 1.73 -8.74
N GLN A 55 -8.74 1.43 -8.30
CA GLN A 55 -8.93 0.58 -7.12
C GLN A 55 -8.48 -0.85 -7.45
N VAL A 56 -7.65 -1.42 -6.60
CA VAL A 56 -7.14 -2.80 -6.74
C VAL A 56 -7.72 -3.75 -5.69
N GLY A 57 -8.39 -3.23 -4.68
CA GLY A 57 -9.02 -4.02 -3.63
C GLY A 57 -9.80 -3.18 -2.65
N TYR A 58 -10.47 -3.86 -1.73
CA TYR A 58 -11.16 -3.24 -0.60
C TYR A 58 -10.87 -4.02 0.67
N ILE A 59 -10.21 -3.37 1.63
CA ILE A 59 -9.88 -3.94 2.92
C ILE A 59 -10.97 -3.53 3.92
N LYS A 60 -11.51 -4.51 4.65
CA LYS A 60 -12.45 -4.30 5.75
C LYS A 60 -11.88 -4.92 7.02
N ALA A 61 -12.24 -4.35 8.17
CA ALA A 61 -12.04 -5.02 9.45
C ALA A 61 -12.73 -6.40 9.47
N SER A 62 -12.13 -7.38 10.13
CA SER A 62 -12.70 -8.73 10.26
C SER A 62 -13.99 -8.75 11.10
N ARG A 63 -14.11 -7.82 12.04
CA ARG A 63 -15.33 -7.57 12.81
C ARG A 63 -15.65 -6.08 12.80
N GLN A 64 -16.89 -5.74 12.49
CA GLN A 64 -17.38 -4.37 12.58
C GLN A 64 -17.80 -4.10 14.02
N GLY A 65 -16.86 -3.72 14.89
CA GLY A 65 -17.22 -2.92 16.05
C GLY A 65 -17.71 -1.59 15.49
N GLU A 66 -18.98 -1.23 15.70
CA GLU A 66 -19.65 -0.07 15.06
C GLU A 66 -18.89 1.26 15.23
N ARG A 67 -17.89 1.30 16.12
CA ARG A 67 -17.13 2.50 16.49
C ARG A 67 -15.63 2.30 16.48
N ALA A 68 -15.08 1.17 16.03
CA ALA A 68 -13.65 0.89 16.12
C ALA A 68 -12.77 1.86 15.29
N GLN A 69 -13.39 2.60 14.34
CA GLN A 69 -12.71 3.60 13.50
C GLN A 69 -11.54 2.99 12.71
N PHE A 70 -11.75 1.78 12.19
CA PHE A 70 -10.80 1.11 11.29
C PHE A 70 -10.46 2.01 10.10
N GLY A 71 -9.18 2.24 9.87
CA GLY A 71 -8.71 3.14 8.80
C GLY A 71 -8.42 4.56 9.26
N ASP A 72 -8.47 4.87 10.57
CA ASP A 72 -8.10 6.18 11.11
C ASP A 72 -6.62 6.54 10.81
N ALA A 73 -5.76 5.52 10.74
CA ALA A 73 -4.37 5.65 10.30
C ALA A 73 -3.96 4.46 9.42
N VAL A 74 -3.09 4.70 8.43
CA VAL A 74 -2.56 3.67 7.53
C VAL A 74 -1.06 3.89 7.33
N ALA A 75 -0.29 2.80 7.44
CA ALA A 75 1.11 2.77 7.06
C ALA A 75 1.36 1.60 6.10
N LEU A 76 2.18 1.83 5.08
CA LEU A 76 2.63 0.81 4.13
C LEU A 76 4.15 0.72 4.21
N SER A 77 4.65 -0.50 4.29
CA SER A 77 6.07 -0.81 4.13
C SER A 77 6.62 -0.35 2.79
N GLY A 78 7.90 -0.03 2.72
CA GLY A 78 8.54 0.47 1.50
C GLY A 78 8.56 -0.54 0.35
N ASP A 79 8.45 -1.84 0.65
CA ASP A 79 8.32 -2.91 -0.34
C ASP A 79 6.86 -3.18 -0.75
N GLY A 80 5.89 -2.53 -0.10
CA GLY A 80 4.46 -2.66 -0.39
C GLY A 80 3.81 -3.95 0.06
N ASN A 81 4.52 -4.84 0.77
CA ASN A 81 4.01 -6.18 1.13
C ASN A 81 3.28 -6.21 2.47
N THR A 82 3.59 -5.24 3.34
CA THR A 82 3.01 -5.13 4.67
C THR A 82 2.28 -3.81 4.81
N MET A 83 1.01 -3.87 5.19
CA MET A 83 0.17 -2.72 5.52
C MET A 83 -0.29 -2.87 6.98
N VAL A 84 -0.24 -1.76 7.73
CA VAL A 84 -0.83 -1.67 9.06
C VAL A 84 -1.98 -0.66 8.98
N VAL A 85 -3.12 -1.02 9.58
CA VAL A 85 -4.31 -0.17 9.66
C VAL A 85 -4.68 -0.01 11.12
N GLY A 86 -4.70 1.24 11.58
CA GLY A 86 -5.10 1.57 12.94
C GLY A 86 -6.62 1.59 13.11
N ALA A 87 -7.06 1.30 14.32
CA ALA A 87 -8.45 1.34 14.75
C ALA A 87 -8.51 2.00 16.14
N ARG A 88 -8.50 3.34 16.15
CA ARG A 88 -8.28 4.14 17.37
C ARG A 88 -9.27 3.88 18.51
N ALA A 89 -10.43 3.32 18.21
CA ALA A 89 -11.48 3.01 19.17
C ALA A 89 -11.79 1.51 19.22
N GLU A 90 -10.86 0.67 18.76
CA GLU A 90 -10.93 -0.76 18.97
C GLU A 90 -10.96 -1.07 20.47
N SER A 91 -11.79 -2.03 20.84
CA SER A 91 -12.01 -2.37 22.24
C SER A 91 -11.50 -3.78 22.49
N SER A 92 -10.25 -3.93 22.92
CA SER A 92 -9.69 -5.24 23.32
C SER A 92 -8.53 -5.03 24.28
N ALA A 93 -8.29 -6.01 25.15
CA ALA A 93 -7.11 -6.10 26.00
C ALA A 93 -5.89 -6.72 25.28
N ALA A 94 -5.98 -7.00 23.97
CA ALA A 94 -4.89 -7.55 23.19
C ALA A 94 -3.71 -6.56 23.10
N THR A 95 -2.50 -7.04 23.35
CA THR A 95 -1.25 -6.25 23.27
C THR A 95 -0.44 -6.56 22.01
N GLY A 96 -0.99 -7.37 21.10
CA GLY A 96 -0.32 -7.79 19.87
C GLY A 96 -1.30 -8.23 18.79
N VAL A 97 -0.77 -8.78 17.70
CA VAL A 97 -1.55 -9.23 16.54
C VAL A 97 -2.23 -10.58 16.79
N ASN A 98 -3.31 -10.87 16.05
CA ASN A 98 -4.07 -12.13 16.12
C ASN A 98 -4.71 -12.42 17.49
N GLY A 99 -5.06 -11.39 18.26
CA GLY A 99 -5.85 -11.52 19.49
C GLY A 99 -7.29 -12.01 19.24
N ASN A 100 -8.03 -12.23 20.32
CA ASN A 100 -9.45 -12.61 20.24
C ASN A 100 -10.27 -11.45 19.66
N GLN A 101 -10.76 -11.62 18.43
CA GLN A 101 -11.54 -10.59 17.73
C GLN A 101 -12.92 -10.31 18.36
N ALA A 102 -13.40 -11.16 19.27
CA ALA A 102 -14.65 -10.96 20.00
C ALA A 102 -14.45 -10.31 21.38
N ASP A 103 -13.20 -10.10 21.80
CA ASP A 103 -12.91 -9.41 23.05
C ASP A 103 -13.38 -7.95 22.94
N THR A 104 -14.14 -7.50 23.93
CA THR A 104 -14.58 -6.11 24.09
C THR A 104 -14.34 -5.61 25.52
N SER A 105 -13.43 -6.25 26.25
CA SER A 105 -13.22 -6.04 27.68
C SER A 105 -12.55 -4.70 28.04
N ALA A 106 -11.82 -4.08 27.12
CA ALA A 106 -11.16 -2.79 27.31
C ALA A 106 -11.73 -1.75 26.33
N PHE A 107 -12.68 -0.94 26.79
CA PHE A 107 -13.40 0.02 25.94
C PHE A 107 -12.49 1.13 25.39
N ASN A 108 -12.52 1.34 24.07
CA ASN A 108 -11.74 2.36 23.35
C ASN A 108 -10.22 2.33 23.65
N ALA A 109 -9.64 1.14 23.83
CA ALA A 109 -8.21 1.00 24.09
C ALA A 109 -7.33 1.37 22.87
N GLY A 110 -7.88 1.20 21.68
CA GLY A 110 -7.18 1.43 20.41
C GLY A 110 -6.36 0.23 19.94
N ALA A 111 -5.98 0.25 18.67
CA ALA A 111 -5.15 -0.75 18.00
C ALA A 111 -4.39 -0.15 16.81
#